data_AF-A0A941YE36-F1
#
_entry.id   AF-A0A941YE36-F1
#
_cell.length_a   1.000
_cell.length_b   1.000
_cell.length_c   1.000
_cell.angle_alpha   90.00
_cell.angle_beta   90.00
_cell.angle_gamma   90.00
#
_symmetry.space_group_name_H-M   'P 1'
#
loop_
_entity.id
_entity.type
_entity.pdbx_description
1 polymer ?
#
loop_
_entity_poly.entity_id
_entity_poly.type
_entity_poly.pdbx_seq_one_letter_code
_entity_poly.pdbx_strand_id
1 'polypeptide(L)' 'MREKRAEIAKTLILTTDLPMKTIAVQTGMPDLQYFNKAIRSISGLSPRALRELSVNRTKH' A
#
# COMPACT_ATOMS: atom_id res chain seq x y z
N MET A 1 2.27 -15.68 -6.04
CA MET A 1 3.29 -15.16 -5.08
C MET A 1 3.31 -13.62 -4.98
N ARG A 2 3.30 -12.87 -6.10
CA ARG A 2 3.38 -11.39 -6.09
C ARG A 2 2.10 -10.70 -5.61
N GLU A 3 0.93 -11.22 -5.98
CA GLU A 3 -0.38 -10.64 -5.60
C GLU A 3 -0.59 -10.63 -4.08
N LYS A 4 -0.25 -11.75 -3.41
CA LYS A 4 -0.39 -11.88 -1.96
C LYS A 4 0.44 -10.86 -1.18
N ARG A 5 1.63 -10.49 -1.69
CA ARG A 5 2.48 -9.44 -1.09
C ARG A 5 1.87 -8.05 -1.29
N ALA A 6 1.31 -7.80 -2.48
CA ALA A 6 0.63 -6.54 -2.78
C ALA A 6 -0.64 -6.38 -1.91
N GLU A 7 -1.38 -7.47 -1.65
CA GLU A 7 -2.53 -7.44 -0.74
C GLU A 7 -2.13 -7.12 0.71
N ILE A 8 -1.07 -7.75 1.22
CA ILE A 8 -0.53 -7.43 2.56
C ILE A 8 -0.11 -5.96 2.64
N ALA A 9 0.57 -5.46 1.61
CA ALA A 9 0.97 -4.06 1.52
C ALA A 9 -0.25 -3.11 1.52
N LYS A 10 -1.30 -3.43 0.77
CA LYS A 10 -2.56 -2.68 0.76
C LYS A 10 -3.18 -2.63 2.16
N THR A 11 -3.25 -3.77 2.85
CA THR A 11 -3.75 -3.84 4.22
C THR A 11 -2.91 -2.95 5.14
N LEU A 12 -1.59 -3.05 5.10
CA LEU A 12 -0.68 -2.22 5.90
C LEU A 12 -0.86 -0.72 5.63
N ILE A 13 -1.08 -0.32 4.37
CA ILE A 13 -1.35 1.09 4.02
C ILE A 13 -2.65 1.59 4.66
N LEU A 14 -3.66 0.72 4.70
CA LEU A 14 -4.99 1.06 5.21
C LEU A 14 -5.09 0.98 6.73
N THR A 15 -4.30 0.12 7.38
CA THR A 15 -4.35 -0.11 8.82
C THR A 15 -3.22 0.57 9.58
N THR A 16 -2.17 1.04 8.90
CA THR A 16 -1.00 1.64 9.54
C THR A 16 -0.65 2.99 8.92
N ASP A 17 -0.05 3.85 9.74
CA ASP A 17 0.53 5.12 9.29
C ASP A 17 2.03 4.99 8.90
N LEU A 18 2.53 3.79 8.64
CA LEU A 18 3.94 3.60 8.28
C LEU A 18 4.33 4.27 6.95
N PRO A 19 5.55 4.80 6.79
CA PRO A 19 6.00 5.35 5.51
C PRO A 19 5.92 4.31 4.39
N MET A 20 5.53 4.75 3.17
CA MET A 20 5.40 3.85 2.01
C MET A 20 6.67 3.04 1.74
N LYS A 21 7.84 3.65 1.93
CA LYS A 21 9.14 2.99 1.81
C LYS A 21 9.32 1.83 2.81
N THR A 22 8.86 2.00 4.05
CA THR A 22 8.91 0.97 5.08
C THR A 22 8.01 -0.21 4.72
N ILE A 23 6.78 0.06 4.27
CA ILE A 23 5.83 -0.98 3.83
C ILE A 23 6.38 -1.74 2.61
N ALA A 24 7.00 -1.02 1.68
CA ALA A 24 7.61 -1.58 0.48
C ALA A 24 8.74 -2.57 0.85
N VAL A 25 9.63 -2.19 1.78
CA VAL A 25 10.69 -3.09 2.28
C VAL A 25 10.10 -4.30 3.02
N GLN A 26 9.13 -4.11 3.92
CA GLN A 26 8.50 -5.20 4.68
C GLN A 26 7.80 -6.22 3.78
N THR A 27 7.24 -5.79 2.66
CA THR A 27 6.55 -6.65 1.70
C THR A 27 7.48 -7.28 0.66
N GLY A 28 8.80 -7.07 0.80
CA GLY A 28 9.81 -7.61 -0.11
C GLY A 28 9.84 -6.92 -1.47
N MET A 29 9.40 -5.67 -1.54
CA MET A 29 9.37 -4.81 -2.72
C MET A 29 10.11 -3.49 -2.42
N PRO A 30 11.43 -3.49 -2.19
CA PRO A 30 12.16 -2.28 -1.84
C PRO A 30 12.13 -1.19 -2.93
N ASP A 31 11.84 -1.58 -4.17
CA ASP A 31 11.65 -0.66 -5.29
C ASP A 31 10.26 -0.01 -5.26
N LEU A 32 10.23 1.31 -5.04
CA LEU A 32 8.99 2.07 -4.94
C LEU A 32 8.21 2.15 -6.27
N GLN A 33 8.89 2.18 -7.42
CA GLN A 33 8.18 2.22 -8.71
C GLN A 33 7.44 0.92 -8.98
N TYR A 34 8.10 -0.20 -8.72
CA TYR A 34 7.53 -1.54 -8.81
C TYR A 34 6.39 -1.72 -7.80
N PHE A 35 6.60 -1.29 -6.55
CA PHE A 35 5.58 -1.29 -5.51
C PHE A 35 4.32 -0.52 -5.95
N ASN A 36 4.50 0.72 -6.42
CA ASN A 36 3.38 1.55 -6.87
C ASN A 36 2.60 0.89 -8.02
N LYS A 37 3.31 0.29 -8.99
CA LYS A 37 2.67 -0.46 -10.08
C LYS A 37 1.91 -1.69 -9.57
N ALA A 38 2.51 -2.46 -8.67
CA ALA A 38 1.89 -3.66 -8.10
C ALA A 38 0.60 -3.32 -7.34
N ILE A 39 0.63 -2.30 -6.48
CA ILE A 39 -0.54 -1.81 -5.73
C ILE A 39 -1.62 -1.29 -6.68
N ARG A 40 -1.25 -0.49 -7.68
CA ARG A 40 -2.21 0.01 -8.68
C ARG A 40 -2.84 -1.12 -9.47
N SER A 41 -2.07 -2.16 -9.79
CA SER A 41 -2.57 -3.33 -10.53
C SER A 41 -3.63 -4.11 -9.76
N ILE A 42 -3.49 -4.24 -8.43
CA ILE A 42 -4.44 -5.00 -7.61
C ILE A 42 -5.59 -4.15 -7.04
N SER A 43 -5.34 -2.86 -6.80
CA SER A 43 -6.28 -1.99 -6.09
C SER A 43 -6.92 -0.93 -6.97
N GLY A 44 -6.47 -0.78 -8.23
CA GLY A 44 -6.88 0.29 -9.14
C GLY A 44 -6.37 1.69 -8.75
N LEU A 45 -5.91 1.87 -7.51
CA LEU A 45 -5.53 3.14 -6.91
C LEU A 45 -4.05 3.17 -6.55
N SER A 46 -3.48 4.38 -6.51
CA SER A 46 -2.13 4.60 -6.00
C SER A 46 -2.06 4.39 -4.49
N PRO A 47 -0.93 3.92 -3.93
CA PRO A 47 -0.78 3.69 -2.49
C PRO A 47 -1.01 4.95 -1.63
N ARG A 48 -0.72 6.13 -2.17
CA ARG A 48 -1.04 7.40 -1.51
C ARG A 48 -2.56 7.63 -1.40
N ALA A 49 -3.32 7.37 -2.46
CA ALA A 49 -4.78 7.48 -2.45
C ALA A 49 -5.41 6.48 -1.47
N LEU A 50 -4.85 5.26 -1.38
CA LEU A 50 -5.26 4.29 -0.36
C LEU A 50 -5.05 4.81 1.06
N ARG A 51 -3.93 5.48 1.34
CA ARG A 51 -3.71 6.13 2.64
C ARG A 51 -4.73 7.25 2.89
N GLU A 52 -5.03 8.08 1.91
CA GLU A 52 -6.04 9.13 2.09
C GLU A 52 -7.42 8.54 2.40
N LEU A 53 -7.76 7.38 1.82
CA LEU A 53 -8.97 6.64 2.16
C LEU A 53 -8.97 6.12 3.61
N SER A 54 -7.85 5.69 4.18
CA SER A 54 -7.82 5.25 5.58
C SER A 54 -7.94 6.42 6.56
N VAL A 55 -7.26 7.53 6.26
CA VAL A 55 -7.34 8.76 7.07
C VAL A 55 -8.76 9.34 7.04
N ASN A 56 -9.45 9.27 5.90
CA ASN A 56 -10.81 9.81 5.78
C ASN A 56 -11.88 8.97 6.49
N ARG A 57 -11.59 7.73 6.91
CA ARG A 57 -12.53 6.85 7.64
C ARG A 57 -12.61 7.12 9.14
N THR A 58 -11.69 7.88 9.72
CA THR A 58 -11.72 8.24 11.16
C THR A 58 -12.44 9.57 11.44
N LYS A 59 -13.12 10.16 10.45
CA LYS A 59 -13.84 11.43 10.58
C LYS A 59 -15.35 11.32 10.82
N HIS A 60 -15.88 10.18 11.29
CA HIS A 60 -17.31 10.07 11.60
C HIS A 60 -17.63 9.67 13.03
#